data_AF-A0A0L0VTJ2-F1
#
_entry.id   AF-A0A0L0VTJ2-F1
#
_cell.length_a   1.000
_cell.length_b   1.000
_cell.length_c   1.000
_cell.angle_alpha   90.00
_cell.angle_beta   90.00
_cell.angle_gamma   90.00
#
_symmetry.space_group_name_H-M   'P 1'
#
loop_
_entity.id
_entity.type
_entity.pdbx_description
1 polymer ?
#
loop_
_entity_poly.entity_id
_entity_poly.type
_entity_poly.pdbx_seq_one_letter_code
_entity_poly.pdbx_strand_id
1 'polypeptide(L)'
;MAPRPSLHQFLNQALQLVPTNEANPRTFELLTLATKPFRTFTLFPHALNPTVSIMRTDYLITLAEKFEDYRPKDDTISTPTPEVTVPVFALEASLYTISTTAVQLLYISKIDTTGLAPLPAPSGQLTIAFLSYFLQHMPKSIQSLRIHIFARASREGQYLFPASAENAPNGTGDGAKFASKIITSAGGDWGATFPYKTPTGKRILDDQQLVKWWHKVLSQLALGYHQASKTIKNPLECFYILPGLDHEESLEVLPLTPELKALWNYGHPYHKIRSPCTSAHQDQSQQPSKIGSSDRSQSCLLSELIPAFDDDPKARFLHSIGNCSTNASGEPGDWDDAIGQRSSSSLESDRNRERIKINNVSSDEFWDRMGGRQECCDGRWWACSSRVVE
;
A
#
# COMPACT_ATOMS: atom_id res chain seq x y z
N MET A 1 32.23 -5.66 -4.68
CA MET A 1 30.89 -5.08 -4.39
C MET A 1 30.24 -5.99 -3.37
N ALA A 2 29.78 -5.45 -2.24
CA ALA A 2 29.02 -6.26 -1.27
C ALA A 2 27.78 -6.85 -1.95
N PRO A 3 27.38 -8.09 -1.63
CA PRO A 3 26.18 -8.70 -2.19
C PRO A 3 24.95 -7.87 -1.82
N ARG A 4 24.02 -7.73 -2.77
CA ARG A 4 22.71 -7.10 -2.53
C ARG A 4 22.02 -7.85 -1.38
N PRO A 5 21.57 -7.17 -0.31
CA PRO A 5 20.90 -7.84 0.79
C PRO A 5 19.57 -8.42 0.30
N SER A 6 19.16 -9.55 0.87
CA SER A 6 17.79 -10.02 0.69
C SER A 6 16.80 -9.07 1.38
N LEU A 7 15.52 -9.09 0.97
CA LEU A 7 14.47 -8.32 1.63
C LEU A 7 14.44 -8.61 3.14
N HIS A 8 14.53 -9.88 3.52
CA HIS A 8 14.56 -10.30 4.93
C HIS A 8 15.73 -9.69 5.71
N GLN A 9 16.94 -9.70 5.14
CA GLN A 9 18.11 -9.09 5.77
C GLN A 9 17.96 -7.57 5.91
N PHE A 10 17.43 -6.90 4.89
CA PHE A 10 17.20 -5.46 4.90
C PHE A 10 16.18 -5.06 5.98
N LEU A 11 15.07 -5.80 6.09
CA LEU A 11 14.05 -5.56 7.11
C LEU A 11 14.58 -5.82 8.53
N ASN A 12 15.35 -6.89 8.74
CA ASN A 12 15.98 -7.16 10.05
C ASN A 12 16.94 -6.04 10.48
N GLN A 13 17.72 -5.49 9.54
CA GLN A 13 18.58 -4.34 9.83
C GLN A 13 17.75 -3.11 10.24
N ALA A 14 16.62 -2.85 9.58
CA ALA A 14 15.74 -1.76 9.94
C ALA A 14 15.09 -1.93 11.32
N LEU A 15 14.82 -3.17 11.74
CA LEU A 15 14.30 -3.46 13.09
C LEU A 15 15.31 -3.13 14.20
N GLN A 16 16.63 -3.22 13.92
CA GLN A 16 17.66 -2.80 14.87
C GLN A 16 17.65 -1.29 15.16
N LEU A 17 17.00 -0.49 14.30
CA LEU A 17 16.84 0.94 14.50
C LEU A 17 15.60 1.30 15.34
N VAL A 18 14.76 0.31 15.69
CA VAL A 18 13.62 0.54 16.57
C VAL A 18 14.15 0.82 17.97
N PRO A 19 13.81 1.96 18.60
CA PRO A 19 14.31 2.30 19.93
C PRO A 19 14.04 1.19 20.96
N THR A 20 15.06 0.89 21.75
CA THR A 20 15.06 -0.18 22.74
C THR A 20 15.77 0.25 24.02
N ASN A 21 15.52 -0.45 25.13
CA ASN A 21 16.20 -0.23 26.40
C ASN A 21 17.53 -0.99 26.39
N GLU A 22 18.65 -0.32 26.70
CA GLU A 22 19.97 -0.94 26.72
C GLU A 22 20.07 -2.13 27.69
N ALA A 23 19.34 -2.09 28.80
CA ALA A 23 19.31 -3.17 29.80
C ALA A 23 18.42 -4.35 29.39
N ASN A 24 17.44 -4.12 28.52
CA ASN A 24 16.54 -5.17 28.02
C ASN A 24 16.21 -4.93 26.53
N PRO A 25 17.08 -5.42 25.62
CA PRO A 25 16.91 -5.20 24.19
C PRO A 25 15.68 -5.94 23.67
N ARG A 26 14.95 -5.29 22.76
CA ARG A 26 13.76 -5.86 22.13
C ARG A 26 14.17 -6.98 21.19
N THR A 27 13.48 -8.10 21.32
CA THR A 27 13.73 -9.29 20.49
C THR A 27 12.57 -9.47 19.53
N PHE A 28 12.89 -9.52 18.23
CA PHE A 28 11.92 -9.63 17.15
C PHE A 28 12.10 -10.93 16.38
N GLU A 29 10.99 -11.56 16.03
CA GLU A 29 10.93 -12.69 15.10
C GLU A 29 10.24 -12.22 13.82
N LEU A 30 11.04 -11.96 12.78
CA LEU A 30 10.56 -11.55 11.47
C LEU A 30 10.35 -12.78 10.58
N LEU A 31 9.20 -12.87 9.93
CA LEU A 31 8.94 -13.81 8.84
C LEU A 31 8.72 -13.02 7.53
N THR A 32 9.39 -13.47 6.48
CA THR A 32 9.29 -12.87 5.14
C THR A 32 8.95 -13.97 4.15
N LEU A 33 7.69 -14.00 3.72
CA LEU A 33 7.21 -14.93 2.70
C LEU A 33 7.09 -14.22 1.37
N ALA A 34 7.49 -14.91 0.30
CA ALA A 34 7.30 -14.46 -1.07
C ALA A 34 6.90 -15.65 -1.95
N THR A 35 5.91 -15.47 -2.83
CA THR A 35 5.58 -16.48 -3.84
C THR A 35 6.69 -16.56 -4.90
N LYS A 36 6.74 -17.68 -5.64
CA LYS A 36 7.51 -17.69 -6.89
C LYS A 36 6.79 -16.77 -7.88
N PRO A 37 7.51 -15.95 -8.68
CA PRO A 37 6.87 -15.12 -9.68
C PRO A 37 5.98 -15.94 -10.62
N PHE A 38 4.74 -15.53 -10.78
CA PHE A 38 3.76 -16.19 -11.64
C PHE A 38 3.10 -15.19 -12.59
N ARG A 39 2.56 -15.67 -13.71
CA ARG A 39 1.92 -14.81 -14.71
C ARG A 39 0.50 -14.48 -14.26
N THR A 40 0.08 -13.24 -14.51
CA THR A 40 -1.29 -12.75 -14.29
C THR A 40 -1.77 -11.90 -15.47
N PHE A 41 -3.08 -11.79 -15.63
CA PHE A 41 -3.80 -11.06 -16.65
C PHE A 41 -4.82 -10.09 -16.04
N THR A 42 -5.00 -10.11 -14.72
CA THR A 42 -6.04 -9.34 -14.02
C THR A 42 -5.69 -7.86 -13.83
N LEU A 43 -4.40 -7.50 -13.90
CA LEU A 43 -3.95 -6.13 -13.59
C LEU A 43 -4.41 -5.09 -14.60
N PHE A 44 -4.37 -5.40 -15.90
CA PHE A 44 -4.85 -4.52 -16.98
C PHE A 44 -5.68 -5.34 -17.97
N PRO A 45 -6.83 -5.86 -17.54
CA PRO A 45 -7.54 -6.88 -18.30
C PRO A 45 -8.17 -6.32 -19.58
N HIS A 46 -8.39 -5.00 -19.61
CA HIS A 46 -8.96 -4.26 -20.73
C HIS A 46 -7.93 -3.47 -21.54
N ALA A 47 -6.63 -3.68 -21.33
CA ALA A 47 -5.60 -3.03 -22.15
C ALA A 47 -5.76 -3.39 -23.64
N LEU A 48 -5.24 -2.55 -24.56
CA LEU A 48 -5.30 -2.83 -26.00
C LEU A 48 -4.53 -4.10 -26.35
N ASN A 49 -3.42 -4.33 -25.66
CA ASN A 49 -2.65 -5.55 -25.76
C ASN A 49 -2.77 -6.37 -24.46
N PRO A 50 -3.83 -7.17 -24.29
CA PRO A 50 -4.04 -7.97 -23.09
C PRO A 50 -3.07 -9.16 -22.99
N THR A 51 -2.25 -9.40 -24.03
CA THR A 51 -1.26 -10.48 -24.03
C THR A 51 0.06 -10.10 -23.38
N VAL A 52 0.24 -8.81 -23.04
CA VAL A 52 1.41 -8.31 -22.31
C VAL A 52 1.65 -9.20 -21.08
N SER A 53 2.83 -9.80 -21.02
CA SER A 53 3.17 -10.69 -19.91
C SER A 53 3.43 -9.86 -18.66
N ILE A 54 2.56 -10.03 -17.66
CA ILE A 54 2.69 -9.39 -16.35
C ILE A 54 3.05 -10.49 -15.35
N MET A 55 4.18 -10.34 -14.69
CA MET A 55 4.64 -11.27 -13.64
C MET A 55 4.32 -10.68 -12.27
N ARG A 56 3.58 -11.42 -11.44
CA ARG A 56 3.21 -11.04 -10.08
C ARG A 56 4.05 -11.83 -9.07
N THR A 57 4.43 -11.17 -7.98
CA THR A 57 5.02 -11.79 -6.79
C THR A 57 4.32 -11.22 -5.57
N ASP A 58 3.79 -12.09 -4.74
CA ASP A 58 3.09 -11.71 -3.51
C ASP A 58 4.02 -11.85 -2.32
N TYR A 59 3.93 -10.89 -1.42
CA TYR A 59 4.72 -10.79 -0.20
C TYR A 59 3.80 -10.77 1.01
N LEU A 60 4.14 -11.57 2.01
CA LEU A 60 3.57 -11.49 3.35
C LEU A 60 4.72 -11.32 4.35
N ILE A 61 4.74 -10.16 5.00
CA ILE A 61 5.67 -9.84 6.07
C ILE A 61 4.92 -9.95 7.38
N THR A 62 5.40 -10.76 8.32
CA THR A 62 4.86 -10.80 9.68
C THR A 62 5.97 -10.58 10.69
N LEU A 63 5.64 -9.89 11.76
CA LEU A 63 6.57 -9.60 12.85
C LEU A 63 5.92 -10.06 14.15
N ALA A 64 6.63 -10.90 14.88
CA ALA A 64 6.36 -11.18 16.27
C ALA A 64 7.42 -10.53 17.16
N GLU A 65 7.04 -10.22 18.39
CA GLU A 65 7.93 -9.63 19.38
C GLU A 65 7.87 -10.47 20.65
N LYS A 66 9.05 -10.66 21.26
CA LYS A 66 9.19 -11.35 22.53
C LYS A 66 9.24 -10.34 23.66
N PHE A 67 8.36 -10.51 24.66
CA PHE A 67 8.31 -9.67 25.85
C PHE A 67 7.75 -10.45 27.05
N GLU A 68 7.90 -9.89 28.25
CA GLU A 68 7.32 -10.46 29.47
C GLU A 68 5.79 -10.53 29.38
N ASP A 69 5.22 -11.65 29.80
CA ASP A 69 3.78 -11.85 29.80
C ASP A 69 3.09 -10.84 30.73
N TYR A 70 2.31 -9.95 30.12
CA TYR A 70 1.56 -8.90 30.83
C TYR A 70 0.26 -9.38 31.49
N ARG A 71 -0.08 -10.67 31.36
CA ARG A 71 -1.28 -11.23 32.00
C ARG A 71 -1.14 -11.17 33.53
N PRO A 72 -2.21 -10.79 34.26
CA PRO A 72 -2.16 -10.75 35.72
C PRO A 72 -1.75 -12.10 36.30
N LYS A 73 -0.74 -12.10 37.17
CA LYS A 73 -0.40 -13.28 37.96
C LYS A 73 -1.37 -13.45 39.12
N ASP A 74 -1.50 -14.69 39.56
CA ASP A 74 -1.98 -14.97 40.90
C ASP A 74 -0.85 -14.60 41.88
N ASP A 75 -1.07 -13.58 42.71
CA ASP A 75 -0.09 -13.04 43.66
C ASP A 75 0.40 -14.08 44.68
N THR A 76 -0.24 -15.25 44.74
CA THR A 76 0.12 -16.37 45.61
C THR A 76 1.30 -17.21 45.11
N ILE A 77 1.77 -17.02 43.87
CA ILE A 77 2.84 -17.81 43.26
C ILE A 77 4.06 -16.93 42.94
N SER A 78 5.16 -17.15 43.66
CA SER A 78 6.45 -16.44 43.49
C SER A 78 7.29 -16.95 42.31
N THR A 79 6.68 -17.15 41.14
CA THR A 79 7.41 -17.52 39.92
C THR A 79 7.72 -16.29 39.06
N PRO A 80 8.89 -16.25 38.37
CA PRO A 80 9.22 -15.19 37.41
C PRO A 80 8.20 -15.14 36.26
N THR A 81 7.98 -13.96 35.67
CA THR A 81 7.04 -13.76 34.56
C THR A 81 7.56 -14.54 33.36
N PRO A 82 6.77 -15.47 32.76
CA PRO A 82 7.22 -16.11 31.55
C PRO A 82 7.32 -15.09 30.42
N GLU A 83 8.26 -15.28 29.51
CA GLU A 83 8.30 -14.51 28.26
C GLU A 83 7.38 -15.17 27.22
N VAL A 84 6.71 -14.34 26.43
CA VAL A 84 5.85 -14.78 25.33
C VAL A 84 6.30 -14.12 24.03
N THR A 85 6.22 -14.88 22.93
CA THR A 85 6.39 -14.35 21.57
C THR A 85 5.02 -14.15 20.95
N VAL A 86 4.70 -12.91 20.57
CA VAL A 86 3.36 -12.54 20.10
C VAL A 86 3.44 -11.84 18.75
N PRO A 87 2.59 -12.21 17.76
CA PRO A 87 2.47 -11.44 16.52
C PRO A 87 2.01 -10.01 16.78
N VAL A 88 2.72 -9.03 16.23
CA VAL A 88 2.45 -7.61 16.46
C VAL A 88 2.10 -6.82 15.21
N PHE A 89 2.58 -7.27 14.05
CA PHE A 89 2.43 -6.56 12.79
C PHE A 89 2.40 -7.52 11.60
N ALA A 90 1.61 -7.19 10.59
CA ALA A 90 1.65 -7.86 9.29
C ALA A 90 1.42 -6.87 8.14
N LEU A 91 2.05 -7.16 6.99
CA LEU A 91 1.91 -6.42 5.74
C LEU A 91 1.81 -7.40 4.57
N GLU A 92 0.78 -7.21 3.75
CA GLU A 92 0.52 -7.95 2.51
C GLU A 92 0.73 -7.00 1.32
N ALA A 93 1.52 -7.42 0.32
CA ALA A 93 1.81 -6.61 -0.85
C ALA A 93 2.03 -7.47 -2.09
N SER A 94 1.80 -6.89 -3.27
CA SER A 94 1.98 -7.55 -4.56
C SER A 94 2.85 -6.69 -5.48
N LEU A 95 3.93 -7.28 -6.00
CA LEU A 95 4.80 -6.66 -7.00
C LEU A 95 4.47 -7.21 -8.38
N TYR A 96 4.02 -6.33 -9.27
CA TYR A 96 3.77 -6.63 -10.67
C TYR A 96 4.91 -6.10 -11.52
N THR A 97 5.49 -6.96 -12.36
CA THR A 97 6.59 -6.63 -13.27
C THR A 97 6.12 -6.77 -14.71
N ILE A 98 6.24 -5.69 -15.47
CA ILE A 98 5.87 -5.60 -16.88
C ILE A 98 7.16 -5.38 -17.68
N SER A 99 7.79 -6.48 -18.07
CA SER A 99 9.12 -6.46 -18.70
C SER A 99 9.13 -5.75 -20.06
N THR A 100 8.01 -5.75 -20.79
CA THR A 100 7.90 -5.12 -22.11
C THR A 100 8.04 -3.60 -22.08
N THR A 101 7.69 -2.97 -20.96
CA THR A 101 7.75 -1.51 -20.76
C THR A 101 8.73 -1.13 -19.65
N ALA A 102 9.46 -2.10 -19.08
CA ALA A 102 10.39 -1.89 -17.97
C ALA A 102 9.73 -1.19 -16.75
N VAL A 103 8.45 -1.51 -16.47
CA VAL A 103 7.70 -0.93 -15.34
C VAL A 103 7.44 -1.98 -14.26
N GLN A 104 7.58 -1.57 -13.01
CA GLN A 104 7.09 -2.29 -11.84
C GLN A 104 5.99 -1.51 -11.13
N LEU A 105 4.97 -2.22 -10.65
CA LEU A 105 3.92 -1.68 -9.78
C LEU A 105 3.99 -2.45 -8.45
N LEU A 106 4.24 -1.76 -7.36
CA LEU A 106 4.18 -2.31 -6.00
C LEU A 106 2.87 -1.86 -5.36
N TYR A 107 1.95 -2.79 -5.15
CA TYR A 107 0.68 -2.56 -4.48
C TYR A 107 0.75 -3.00 -3.03
N ILE A 108 0.40 -2.13 -2.10
CA ILE A 108 0.22 -2.50 -0.69
C ILE A 108 -1.25 -2.85 -0.49
N SER A 109 -1.53 -4.15 -0.33
CA SER A 109 -2.87 -4.72 -0.21
C SER A 109 -3.43 -4.48 1.19
N LYS A 110 -2.71 -4.94 2.22
CA LYS A 110 -3.17 -4.86 3.62
C LYS A 110 -2.03 -4.55 4.56
N ILE A 111 -2.36 -3.85 5.63
CA ILE A 111 -1.48 -3.61 6.77
C ILE A 111 -2.32 -3.72 8.04
N ASP A 112 -1.81 -4.44 9.04
CA ASP A 112 -2.53 -4.61 10.29
C ASP A 112 -1.58 -4.77 11.47
N THR A 113 -2.10 -4.50 12.67
CA THR A 113 -1.41 -4.70 13.94
C THR A 113 -2.33 -5.38 14.94
N THR A 114 -1.76 -6.07 15.92
CA THR A 114 -2.55 -6.68 17.00
C THR A 114 -2.84 -5.74 18.17
N GLY A 115 -2.11 -4.62 18.25
CA GLY A 115 -2.17 -3.70 19.39
C GLY A 115 -1.40 -4.18 20.62
N LEU A 116 -0.64 -5.27 20.49
CA LEU A 116 0.10 -5.91 21.59
C LEU A 116 1.59 -5.53 21.60
N ALA A 117 2.07 -4.77 20.61
CA ALA A 117 3.45 -4.30 20.59
C ALA A 117 3.72 -3.27 21.70
N PRO A 118 4.82 -3.42 22.46
CA PRO A 118 5.40 -2.34 23.24
C PRO A 118 5.73 -1.11 22.39
N LEU A 119 5.67 0.06 23.02
CA LEU A 119 5.98 1.33 22.37
C LEU A 119 7.48 1.68 22.46
N PRO A 120 8.08 2.27 21.41
CA PRO A 120 7.45 2.67 20.14
C PRO A 120 7.14 1.48 19.21
N ALA A 121 5.98 1.48 18.57
CA ALA A 121 5.59 0.36 17.70
C ALA A 121 6.51 0.28 16.45
N PRO A 122 6.96 -0.93 16.06
CA PRO A 122 7.88 -1.12 14.93
C PRO A 122 7.21 -0.96 13.55
N SER A 123 5.86 -0.90 13.50
CA SER A 123 5.07 -0.94 12.27
C SER A 123 5.44 0.13 11.24
N GLY A 124 5.58 1.39 11.66
CA GLY A 124 5.95 2.50 10.78
C GLY A 124 7.35 2.32 10.19
N GLN A 125 8.33 2.00 11.04
CA GLN A 125 9.72 1.77 10.62
C GLN A 125 9.82 0.60 9.64
N LEU A 126 9.13 -0.51 9.93
CA LEU A 126 9.16 -1.69 9.08
C LEU A 126 8.47 -1.44 7.72
N THR A 127 7.39 -0.66 7.71
CA THR A 127 6.70 -0.25 6.47
C THR A 127 7.61 0.61 5.60
N ILE A 128 8.29 1.61 6.19
CA ILE A 128 9.25 2.46 5.46
C ILE A 128 10.40 1.61 4.91
N ALA A 129 10.92 0.66 5.70
CA ALA A 129 11.99 -0.22 5.27
C ALA A 129 11.58 -1.13 4.11
N PHE A 130 10.37 -1.70 4.16
CA PHE A 130 9.83 -2.52 3.07
C PHE A 130 9.75 -1.74 1.76
N LEU A 131 9.19 -0.52 1.79
CA LEU A 131 9.11 0.33 0.60
C LEU A 131 10.50 0.76 0.12
N SER A 132 11.38 1.14 1.06
CA SER A 132 12.77 1.55 0.77
C SER A 132 13.54 0.46 0.05
N TYR A 133 13.35 -0.81 0.40
CA TYR A 133 14.02 -1.93 -0.25
C TYR A 133 13.76 -1.96 -1.76
N PHE A 134 12.50 -1.79 -2.18
CA PHE A 134 12.14 -1.79 -3.61
C PHE A 134 12.63 -0.53 -4.34
N LEU A 135 12.66 0.62 -3.65
CA LEU A 135 13.23 1.86 -4.20
C LEU A 135 14.75 1.77 -4.40
N GLN A 136 15.48 1.20 -3.44
CA GLN A 136 16.95 1.14 -3.44
C GLN A 136 17.51 -0.02 -4.25
N HIS A 137 16.71 -1.05 -4.48
CA HIS A 137 17.14 -2.27 -5.12
C HIS A 137 16.24 -2.65 -6.30
N MET A 138 15.83 -1.67 -7.09
CA MET A 138 15.14 -1.93 -8.35
C MET A 138 16.05 -2.76 -9.29
N PRO A 139 15.53 -3.77 -10.01
CA PRO A 139 16.32 -4.49 -11.00
C PRO A 139 16.74 -3.54 -12.13
N LYS A 140 17.98 -3.66 -12.63
CA LYS A 140 18.52 -2.80 -13.72
C LYS A 140 17.70 -2.82 -15.03
N SER A 141 16.90 -3.86 -15.23
CA SER A 141 16.02 -3.99 -16.40
C SER A 141 14.73 -3.16 -16.27
N ILE A 142 14.46 -2.61 -15.08
CA ILE A 142 13.30 -1.80 -14.78
C ILE A 142 13.75 -0.33 -14.78
N GLN A 143 12.92 0.53 -15.34
CA GLN A 143 13.18 1.96 -15.47
C GLN A 143 12.19 2.80 -14.65
N SER A 144 11.10 2.19 -14.19
CA SER A 144 10.12 2.87 -13.36
C SER A 144 9.46 1.94 -12.36
N LEU A 145 9.43 2.37 -11.10
CA LEU A 145 8.63 1.75 -10.04
C LEU A 145 7.48 2.68 -9.67
N ARG A 146 6.27 2.13 -9.59
CA ARG A 146 5.07 2.82 -9.13
C ARG A 146 4.57 2.17 -7.85
N ILE A 147 4.53 2.90 -6.75
CA ILE A 147 3.96 2.39 -5.49
C ILE A 147 2.50 2.84 -5.43
N HIS A 148 1.60 1.88 -5.28
CA HIS A 148 0.15 2.09 -5.22
C HIS A 148 -0.35 1.73 -3.83
N ILE A 149 -1.04 2.67 -3.19
CA ILE A 149 -1.71 2.46 -1.91
C ILE A 149 -3.11 3.02 -2.01
N PHE A 150 -4.07 2.26 -1.49
CA PHE A 150 -5.43 2.69 -1.31
C PHE A 150 -5.76 2.59 0.19
N ALA A 151 -5.79 3.73 0.88
CA ALA A 151 -6.05 3.75 2.32
C ALA A 151 -7.55 3.75 2.60
N ARG A 152 -7.98 2.70 3.30
CA ARG A 152 -9.33 2.52 3.83
C ARG A 152 -9.20 1.88 5.20
N ALA A 153 -10.04 2.27 6.14
CA ALA A 153 -10.23 1.59 7.41
C ALA A 153 -11.22 0.42 7.24
N SER A 154 -10.90 -0.71 7.86
CA SER A 154 -11.81 -1.86 7.86
C SER A 154 -13.03 -1.54 8.72
N ARG A 155 -14.23 -1.90 8.24
CA ARG A 155 -15.47 -1.75 9.02
C ARG A 155 -15.43 -2.54 10.33
N GLU A 156 -14.69 -3.65 10.35
CA GLU A 156 -14.52 -4.50 11.53
C GLU A 156 -13.31 -4.08 12.38
N GLY A 157 -12.55 -3.05 11.98
CA GLY A 157 -11.36 -2.59 12.70
C GLY A 157 -10.13 -3.49 12.58
N GLN A 158 -10.15 -4.47 11.68
CA GLN A 158 -9.05 -5.41 11.43
C GLN A 158 -9.01 -5.90 9.97
N TYR A 159 -7.83 -6.34 9.53
CA TYR A 159 -7.57 -6.86 8.19
C TYR A 159 -6.94 -8.25 8.21
N LEU A 160 -5.82 -8.42 8.93
CA LEU A 160 -5.00 -9.65 8.91
C LEU A 160 -5.04 -10.42 10.23
N PHE A 161 -5.43 -9.77 11.33
CA PHE A 161 -5.48 -10.39 12.65
C PHE A 161 -6.93 -10.50 13.13
N PRO A 162 -7.58 -11.67 13.00
CA PRO A 162 -8.90 -11.90 13.55
C PRO A 162 -8.96 -11.60 15.05
N ALA A 163 -10.08 -11.02 15.49
CA ALA A 163 -10.35 -10.57 16.86
C ALA A 163 -9.39 -9.50 17.41
N SER A 164 -8.43 -9.00 16.63
CA SER A 164 -7.50 -7.96 17.11
C SER A 164 -8.20 -6.63 17.40
N ALA A 165 -9.34 -6.35 16.78
CA ALA A 165 -10.16 -5.17 17.09
C ALA A 165 -10.63 -5.16 18.56
N GLU A 166 -10.80 -6.34 19.17
CA GLU A 166 -11.19 -6.48 20.57
C GLU A 166 -10.10 -6.01 21.54
N ASN A 167 -8.84 -5.90 21.09
CA ASN A 167 -7.73 -5.38 21.88
C ASN A 167 -7.74 -3.84 21.98
N ALA A 168 -8.72 -3.14 21.42
CA ALA A 168 -8.83 -1.69 21.56
C ALA A 168 -8.87 -1.25 23.04
N PRO A 169 -8.46 -0.02 23.41
CA PRO A 169 -8.38 0.42 24.81
C PRO A 169 -9.64 0.18 25.66
N ASN A 170 -10.82 0.20 25.04
CA ASN A 170 -12.13 -0.04 25.67
C ASN A 170 -12.82 -1.32 25.17
N GLY A 171 -12.06 -2.22 24.55
CA GLY A 171 -12.57 -3.46 23.96
C GLY A 171 -12.78 -4.58 24.99
N THR A 172 -13.26 -5.73 24.52
CA THR A 172 -13.51 -6.93 25.34
C THR A 172 -12.33 -7.91 25.35
N GLY A 173 -11.36 -7.71 24.45
CA GLY A 173 -10.22 -8.59 24.26
C GLY A 173 -9.23 -8.48 25.42
N ASP A 174 -8.39 -9.50 25.57
CA ASP A 174 -7.41 -9.53 26.65
C ASP A 174 -6.45 -8.33 26.59
N GLY A 175 -6.15 -7.83 25.38
CA GLY A 175 -5.42 -6.58 25.12
C GLY A 175 -5.98 -5.35 25.84
N ALA A 176 -7.31 -5.22 25.90
CA ALA A 176 -8.01 -4.09 26.52
C ALA A 176 -7.92 -4.11 28.06
N LYS A 177 -7.87 -5.31 28.66
CA LYS A 177 -7.70 -5.51 30.10
C LYS A 177 -6.30 -5.12 30.57
N PHE A 178 -5.30 -5.15 29.68
CA PHE A 178 -3.93 -4.72 29.99
C PHE A 178 -3.78 -3.20 30.03
N ALA A 179 -4.47 -2.48 29.13
CA ALA A 179 -4.37 -1.02 29.00
C ALA A 179 -4.94 -0.25 30.22
N SER A 180 -5.98 -0.80 30.85
CA SER A 180 -6.78 -0.12 31.89
C SER A 180 -6.14 -0.09 33.28
N LYS A 181 -5.30 -1.07 33.65
CA LYS A 181 -4.64 -1.08 34.98
C LYS A 181 -3.40 -0.19 35.10
N ILE A 182 -2.79 0.21 33.98
CA ILE A 182 -1.55 1.00 33.95
C ILE A 182 -1.79 2.47 34.37
N ILE A 183 -2.97 3.03 34.05
CA ILE A 183 -3.31 4.43 34.37
C ILE A 183 -3.46 4.62 35.89
N THR A 184 -3.92 3.59 36.62
CA THR A 184 -4.17 3.66 38.06
C THR A 184 -2.94 3.49 38.95
N SER A 185 -1.82 2.96 38.46
CA SER A 185 -0.58 2.77 39.25
C SER A 185 0.49 3.84 39.02
N ALA A 186 0.29 4.76 38.05
CA ALA A 186 1.28 5.76 37.64
C ALA A 186 1.22 7.08 38.43
N GLY A 187 1.12 7.01 39.77
CA GLY A 187 1.22 8.16 40.67
C GLY A 187 2.66 8.56 41.03
N GLY A 188 3.61 8.40 40.11
CA GLY A 188 5.05 8.65 40.35
C GLY A 188 5.67 9.60 39.33
N ASP A 189 6.43 10.56 39.85
CA ASP A 189 7.12 11.68 39.18
C ASP A 189 8.00 11.23 37.99
N TRP A 190 7.80 11.83 36.81
CA TRP A 190 8.50 11.44 35.57
C TRP A 190 9.72 12.34 35.30
N GLY A 191 10.90 11.84 35.65
CA GLY A 191 12.18 12.32 35.09
C GLY A 191 12.33 11.92 33.61
N ALA A 192 12.95 12.80 32.82
CA ALA A 192 13.06 12.75 31.36
C ALA A 192 13.97 11.65 30.79
N THR A 193 13.60 10.37 30.96
CA THR A 193 14.29 9.22 30.32
C THR A 193 13.24 8.41 29.55
N PHE A 194 13.37 8.31 28.22
CA PHE A 194 12.38 7.70 27.31
C PHE A 194 11.90 6.33 27.82
N PRO A 195 10.66 6.19 28.33
CA PRO A 195 10.25 4.91 28.90
C PRO A 195 9.67 4.04 27.78
N TYR A 196 10.25 2.85 27.64
CA TYR A 196 9.56 1.69 27.08
C TYR A 196 8.19 1.57 27.77
N LYS A 197 7.09 1.69 27.01
CA LYS A 197 5.73 1.62 27.56
C LYS A 197 5.08 0.31 27.15
N THR A 198 4.40 -0.31 28.11
CA THR A 198 3.51 -1.44 27.89
C THR A 198 2.43 -1.09 26.84
N PRO A 199 1.89 -2.08 26.11
CA PRO A 199 0.92 -1.83 25.06
C PRO A 199 -0.35 -1.18 25.61
N THR A 200 -0.84 -0.13 24.96
CA THR A 200 -2.09 0.56 25.34
C THR A 200 -3.33 0.00 24.62
N GLY A 201 -3.20 -1.15 23.96
CA GLY A 201 -4.24 -1.74 23.12
C GLY A 201 -4.18 -1.30 21.65
N LYS A 202 -5.00 -1.94 20.81
CA LYS A 202 -5.07 -1.69 19.37
C LYS A 202 -5.75 -0.35 19.09
N ARG A 203 -4.99 0.62 18.59
CA ARG A 203 -5.56 1.86 18.07
C ARG A 203 -6.09 1.62 16.65
N ILE A 204 -7.41 1.51 16.52
CA ILE A 204 -8.09 1.46 15.23
C ILE A 204 -8.15 2.89 14.68
N LEU A 205 -7.60 3.10 13.48
CA LEU A 205 -7.66 4.38 12.79
C LEU A 205 -8.93 4.42 11.94
N ASP A 206 -9.68 5.51 12.02
CA ASP A 206 -10.65 5.84 10.97
C ASP A 206 -9.93 6.17 9.66
N ASP A 207 -10.69 6.34 8.58
CA ASP A 207 -10.11 6.59 7.27
C ASP A 207 -9.23 7.84 7.24
N GLN A 208 -9.66 8.98 7.79
CA GLN A 208 -8.86 10.21 7.79
C GLN A 208 -7.56 10.05 8.59
N GLN A 209 -7.62 9.37 9.74
CA GLN A 209 -6.45 9.06 10.54
C GLN A 209 -5.49 8.13 9.80
N LEU A 210 -6.02 7.16 9.04
CA LEU A 210 -5.23 6.24 8.24
C LEU A 210 -4.58 6.95 7.04
N VAL A 211 -5.30 7.87 6.38
CA VAL A 211 -4.74 8.77 5.36
C VAL A 211 -3.56 9.55 5.93
N LYS A 212 -3.74 10.19 7.10
CA LYS A 212 -2.67 10.94 7.79
C LYS A 212 -1.48 10.06 8.14
N TRP A 213 -1.73 8.85 8.63
CA TRP A 213 -0.68 7.90 8.97
C TRP A 213 0.15 7.51 7.75
N TRP A 214 -0.52 7.14 6.65
CA TRP A 214 0.19 6.76 5.45
C TRP A 214 0.90 7.94 4.78
N HIS A 215 0.28 9.12 4.75
CA HIS A 215 0.94 10.33 4.25
C HIS A 215 2.21 10.62 5.04
N LYS A 216 2.19 10.47 6.37
CA LYS A 216 3.40 10.57 7.21
C LYS A 216 4.45 9.53 6.83
N VAL A 217 4.07 8.26 6.69
CA VAL A 217 4.98 7.17 6.31
C VAL A 217 5.64 7.42 4.96
N LEU A 218 4.86 7.77 3.93
CA LEU A 218 5.38 8.04 2.59
C LEU A 218 6.17 9.35 2.51
N SER A 219 5.82 10.37 3.29
CA SER A 219 6.62 11.59 3.40
C SER A 219 7.99 11.30 3.99
N GLN A 220 8.06 10.51 5.07
CA GLN A 220 9.32 10.09 5.68
C GLN A 220 10.17 9.26 4.71
N LEU A 221 9.54 8.33 3.99
CA LEU A 221 10.18 7.55 2.94
C LEU A 221 10.81 8.44 1.86
N ALA A 222 10.05 9.39 1.33
CA ALA A 222 10.49 10.23 0.23
C ALA A 222 11.60 11.20 0.64
N LEU A 223 11.47 11.84 1.82
CA LEU A 223 12.52 12.69 2.37
C LEU A 223 13.81 11.88 2.61
N GLY A 224 13.71 10.67 3.19
CA GLY A 224 14.86 9.79 3.39
C GLY A 224 15.50 9.35 2.07
N TYR A 225 14.69 9.08 1.04
CA TYR A 225 15.16 8.73 -0.30
C TYR A 225 15.94 9.88 -0.96
N HIS A 226 15.39 11.10 -0.93
CA HIS A 226 16.06 12.29 -1.47
C HIS A 226 17.34 12.65 -0.71
N GLN A 227 17.40 12.43 0.61
CA GLN A 227 18.61 12.66 1.41
C GLN A 227 19.73 11.66 1.13
N ALA A 228 19.39 10.37 0.99
CA ALA A 228 20.36 9.30 0.77
C ALA A 228 20.98 9.37 -0.63
N SER A 229 20.22 9.84 -1.62
CA SER A 229 20.66 9.89 -3.01
C SER A 229 21.23 11.29 -3.32
N LYS A 230 22.49 11.50 -2.97
CA LYS A 230 23.23 12.78 -3.13
C LYS A 230 23.44 13.23 -4.61
N THR A 231 22.98 12.44 -5.58
CA THR A 231 23.16 12.66 -7.03
C THR A 231 21.96 12.10 -7.78
N ILE A 232 20.83 12.80 -7.81
CA ILE A 232 19.62 12.28 -8.48
C ILE A 232 19.44 12.92 -9.86
N LYS A 233 19.38 12.05 -10.89
CA LYS A 233 18.86 12.40 -12.22
C LYS A 233 17.32 12.43 -12.27
N ASN A 234 16.64 11.76 -11.33
CA ASN A 234 15.18 11.58 -11.30
C ASN A 234 14.59 11.49 -9.85
N PRO A 235 13.91 12.53 -9.33
CA PRO A 235 13.34 12.52 -7.98
C PRO A 235 12.13 11.59 -7.87
N LEU A 236 11.91 11.02 -6.67
CA LEU A 236 10.64 10.37 -6.32
C LEU A 236 9.52 11.42 -6.31
N GLU A 237 8.52 11.26 -7.18
CA GLU A 237 7.34 12.11 -7.23
C GLU A 237 6.20 11.47 -6.42
N CYS A 238 5.58 12.24 -5.52
CA CYS A 238 4.47 11.80 -4.69
C CYS A 238 3.16 12.46 -5.16
N PHE A 239 2.11 11.66 -5.33
CA PHE A 239 0.78 12.12 -5.73
C PHE A 239 -0.26 11.65 -4.73
N TYR A 240 -1.28 12.47 -4.49
CA TYR A 240 -2.43 12.07 -3.69
C TYR A 240 -3.76 12.59 -4.23
N ILE A 241 -4.81 11.80 -4.07
CA ILE A 241 -6.21 12.21 -4.32
C ILE A 241 -7.03 11.81 -3.11
N LEU A 242 -7.91 12.71 -2.65
CA LEU A 242 -9.00 12.41 -1.74
C LEU A 242 -10.31 12.49 -2.55
N PRO A 243 -10.82 11.38 -3.12
CA PRO A 243 -11.99 11.40 -3.98
C PRO A 243 -13.17 12.16 -3.37
N GLY A 244 -13.78 13.05 -4.16
CA GLY A 244 -14.90 13.89 -3.73
C GLY A 244 -14.49 15.20 -3.04
N LEU A 245 -13.20 15.46 -2.86
CA LEU A 245 -12.68 16.74 -2.39
C LEU A 245 -11.86 17.41 -3.50
N ASP A 246 -11.88 18.73 -3.54
CA ASP A 246 -10.90 19.49 -4.32
C ASP A 246 -9.57 19.65 -3.56
N HIS A 247 -8.62 20.37 -4.15
CA HIS A 247 -7.31 20.58 -3.52
C HIS A 247 -7.40 21.39 -2.22
N GLU A 248 -8.24 22.42 -2.17
CA GLU A 248 -8.36 23.31 -1.01
C GLU A 248 -9.02 22.57 0.16
N GLU A 249 -10.12 21.87 -0.10
CA GLU A 249 -10.80 20.99 0.85
C GLU A 249 -9.88 19.86 1.34
N SER A 250 -9.03 19.32 0.45
CA SER A 250 -8.06 18.28 0.84
C SER A 250 -7.07 18.76 1.91
N LEU A 251 -6.72 20.05 1.90
CA LEU A 251 -5.79 20.64 2.86
C LEU A 251 -6.42 20.85 4.23
N GLU A 252 -7.75 20.90 4.34
CA GLU A 252 -8.45 20.90 5.63
C GLU A 252 -8.37 19.53 6.31
N VAL A 253 -8.50 18.46 5.52
CA VAL A 253 -8.38 17.07 6.01
C VAL A 253 -6.93 16.71 6.28
N LEU A 254 -6.02 17.10 5.38
CA LEU A 254 -4.59 16.80 5.43
C LEU A 254 -3.75 18.09 5.38
N PRO A 255 -3.63 18.83 6.50
CA PRO A 255 -2.82 20.04 6.53
C PRO A 255 -1.35 19.74 6.25
N LEU A 256 -0.81 20.37 5.20
CA LEU A 256 0.57 20.20 4.76
C LEU A 256 1.44 21.39 5.21
N THR A 257 2.60 21.09 5.79
CA THR A 257 3.66 22.10 5.99
C THR A 257 4.21 22.55 4.63
N PRO A 258 4.86 23.73 4.53
CA PRO A 258 5.43 24.20 3.26
C PRO A 258 6.38 23.20 2.60
N GLU A 259 7.16 22.48 3.39
CA GLU A 259 8.08 21.42 2.94
C GLU A 259 7.31 20.26 2.29
N LEU A 260 6.21 19.81 2.92
CA LEU A 260 5.39 18.73 2.40
C LEU A 260 4.56 19.15 1.18
N LYS A 261 4.15 20.43 1.11
CA LYS A 261 3.49 20.98 -0.09
C LYS A 261 4.40 20.93 -1.33
N ALA A 262 5.71 21.09 -1.16
CA ALA A 262 6.66 20.96 -2.26
C ALA A 262 6.90 19.50 -2.68
N LEU A 263 6.65 18.55 -1.77
CA LEU A 263 6.86 17.12 -1.99
C LEU A 263 5.65 16.46 -2.68
N TRP A 264 4.44 16.85 -2.31
CA TRP A 264 3.19 16.21 -2.72
C TRP A 264 2.45 16.99 -3.81
N ASN A 265 2.00 16.27 -4.83
CA ASN A 265 1.15 16.79 -5.88
C ASN A 265 -0.29 16.31 -5.66
N TYR A 266 -1.25 17.22 -5.55
CA TYR A 266 -2.65 16.82 -5.57
C TYR A 266 -3.07 16.40 -6.98
N GLY A 267 -3.80 15.30 -7.10
CA GLY A 267 -4.20 14.72 -8.38
C GLY A 267 -3.46 13.42 -8.70
N HIS A 268 -3.49 13.01 -9.96
CA HIS A 268 -2.91 11.74 -10.41
C HIS A 268 -1.74 11.92 -11.40
N PRO A 269 -0.81 10.96 -11.46
CA PRO A 269 0.35 11.04 -12.34
C PRO A 269 0.07 10.75 -13.83
N TYR A 270 -1.17 10.43 -14.23
CA TYR A 270 -1.50 9.94 -15.59
C TYR A 270 -1.17 10.88 -16.75
N HIS A 271 -1.04 12.18 -16.50
CA HIS A 271 -0.58 13.15 -17.49
C HIS A 271 0.95 13.11 -17.71
N LYS A 272 1.72 12.56 -16.76
CA LYS A 272 3.19 12.46 -16.79
C LYS A 272 3.68 11.06 -17.12
N ILE A 273 2.94 10.03 -16.72
CA ILE A 273 3.35 8.63 -16.88
C ILE A 273 2.77 8.04 -18.15
N ARG A 274 3.55 7.16 -18.80
CA ARG A 274 3.08 6.39 -19.95
C ARG A 274 2.24 5.20 -19.50
N SER A 275 1.45 4.66 -20.43
CA SER A 275 0.83 3.35 -20.29
C SER A 275 1.88 2.28 -19.91
N PRO A 276 1.64 1.44 -18.88
CA PRO A 276 2.47 0.28 -18.59
C PRO A 276 2.33 -0.83 -19.63
N CYS A 277 1.30 -0.81 -20.48
CA CYS A 277 1.00 -1.87 -21.43
C CYS A 277 1.52 -1.58 -22.86
N THR A 278 1.72 -0.31 -23.22
CA THR A 278 2.10 0.09 -24.57
C THR A 278 3.58 0.49 -24.63
N SER A 279 4.36 -0.19 -25.48
CA SER A 279 5.77 0.12 -25.70
C SER A 279 5.95 1.33 -26.60
N ALA A 280 6.98 2.15 -26.35
CA ALA A 280 7.31 3.33 -27.16
C ALA A 280 7.54 3.01 -28.66
N HIS A 281 7.82 1.74 -29.01
CA HIS A 281 7.99 1.32 -30.40
C HIS A 281 6.67 1.10 -31.17
N GLN A 282 5.53 0.93 -30.48
CA GLN A 282 4.22 0.75 -31.14
C GLN A 282 3.52 2.07 -31.48
N ASP A 283 4.01 3.21 -30.98
CA ASP A 283 3.49 4.55 -31.32
C ASP A 283 3.74 4.97 -32.78
N GLN A 284 4.62 4.27 -33.51
CA GLN A 284 4.97 4.62 -34.89
C GLN A 284 4.08 3.97 -35.96
N SER A 285 3.26 2.96 -35.61
CA SER A 285 2.46 2.21 -36.60
C SER A 285 1.01 2.70 -36.75
N GLN A 286 0.55 3.64 -35.92
CA GLN A 286 -0.71 4.33 -36.18
C GLN A 286 -0.42 5.53 -37.10
N GLN A 287 -0.63 5.33 -38.41
CA GLN A 287 -0.65 6.44 -39.36
C GLN A 287 -1.56 7.55 -38.83
N PRO A 288 -1.08 8.80 -38.71
CA PRO A 288 -1.94 9.90 -38.32
C PRO A 288 -2.94 10.14 -39.43
N SER A 289 -4.22 9.86 -39.16
CA SER A 289 -5.30 10.44 -39.95
C SER A 289 -5.12 11.96 -39.94
N LYS A 290 -5.05 12.54 -41.14
CA LYS A 290 -4.88 13.98 -41.38
C LYS A 290 -6.14 14.71 -40.94
N ILE A 291 -6.23 15.05 -39.67
CA ILE A 291 -7.12 16.13 -39.19
C ILE A 291 -6.25 17.02 -38.31
N GLY A 292 -6.05 18.25 -38.77
CA GLY A 292 -5.28 19.26 -38.08
C GLY A 292 -5.98 19.68 -36.79
N SER A 293 -5.30 19.46 -35.67
CA SER A 293 -5.51 20.21 -34.43
C SER A 293 -4.20 20.15 -33.67
N SER A 294 -3.67 21.33 -33.33
CA SER A 294 -2.39 21.58 -32.69
C SER A 294 -2.39 21.29 -31.19
N ASP A 295 -3.12 20.27 -30.75
CA ASP A 295 -3.23 19.88 -29.34
C ASP A 295 -3.31 18.36 -29.22
N ARG A 296 -2.20 17.67 -29.48
CA ARG A 296 -2.09 16.22 -29.27
C ARG A 296 -1.50 15.96 -27.89
N SER A 297 -2.25 16.27 -26.84
CA SER A 297 -2.11 15.53 -25.58
C SER A 297 -2.38 14.06 -25.92
N GLN A 298 -1.34 13.24 -25.88
CA GLN A 298 -1.41 11.81 -26.14
C GLN A 298 -2.27 11.18 -25.04
N SER A 299 -3.59 11.18 -25.21
CA SER A 299 -4.53 10.73 -24.18
C SER A 299 -4.39 9.21 -24.05
N CYS A 300 -3.61 8.77 -23.06
CA CYS A 300 -3.55 7.36 -22.71
C CYS A 300 -4.95 6.86 -22.33
N LEU A 301 -5.29 5.68 -22.80
CA LEU A 301 -6.58 5.05 -22.53
C LEU A 301 -6.72 4.72 -21.04
N LEU A 302 -7.89 5.02 -20.46
CA LEU A 302 -8.16 4.75 -19.04
C LEU A 302 -7.92 3.26 -18.69
N SER A 303 -8.28 2.37 -19.60
CA SER A 303 -8.07 0.91 -19.50
C SER A 303 -6.60 0.48 -19.38
N GLU A 304 -5.65 1.36 -19.68
CA GLU A 304 -4.21 1.13 -19.54
C GLU A 304 -3.57 1.97 -18.43
N LEU A 305 -4.33 2.86 -17.79
CA LEU A 305 -3.81 3.77 -16.76
C LEU A 305 -4.16 3.30 -15.35
N ILE A 306 -5.39 2.81 -15.14
CA ILE A 306 -5.87 2.38 -13.84
C ILE A 306 -5.64 0.86 -13.69
N PRO A 307 -4.71 0.42 -12.83
CA PRO A 307 -4.55 -1.00 -12.53
C PRO A 307 -5.75 -1.53 -11.74
N ALA A 308 -6.22 -2.73 -12.08
CA ALA A 308 -7.23 -3.47 -11.36
C ALA A 308 -6.56 -4.42 -10.33
N PHE A 309 -6.21 -3.89 -9.16
CA PHE A 309 -5.64 -4.69 -8.07
C PHE A 309 -6.71 -5.52 -7.34
N ASP A 310 -6.26 -6.53 -6.60
CA ASP A 310 -7.11 -7.40 -5.79
C ASP A 310 -7.78 -6.64 -4.64
N ASP A 311 -9.09 -6.90 -4.44
CA ASP A 311 -9.96 -6.24 -3.45
C ASP A 311 -9.87 -4.69 -3.45
N ASP A 312 -9.53 -4.11 -4.60
CA ASP A 312 -9.32 -2.68 -4.72
C ASP A 312 -10.59 -1.97 -5.20
N PRO A 313 -11.03 -0.87 -4.53
CA PRO A 313 -12.19 -0.09 -4.94
C PRO A 313 -12.12 0.45 -6.38
N LYS A 314 -10.92 0.77 -6.88
CA LYS A 314 -10.70 1.23 -8.26
C LYS A 314 -10.99 0.10 -9.24
N ALA A 315 -10.57 -1.12 -8.93
CA ALA A 315 -10.85 -2.30 -9.75
C ALA A 315 -12.36 -2.57 -9.81
N ARG A 316 -13.06 -2.53 -8.65
CA ARG A 316 -14.53 -2.63 -8.58
C ARG A 316 -15.23 -1.53 -9.35
N PHE A 317 -14.68 -0.31 -9.37
CA PHE A 317 -15.27 0.77 -10.15
C PHE A 317 -15.05 0.62 -11.65
N LEU A 318 -13.85 0.25 -12.11
CA LEU A 318 -13.60 -0.10 -13.51
C LEU A 318 -14.56 -1.19 -13.99
N HIS A 319 -14.74 -2.23 -13.18
CA HIS A 319 -15.69 -3.31 -13.44
C HIS A 319 -17.12 -2.79 -13.64
N SER A 320 -17.55 -1.88 -12.75
CA SER A 320 -18.85 -1.21 -12.82
C SER A 320 -19.00 -0.28 -14.03
N ILE A 321 -17.94 0.40 -14.49
CA ILE A 321 -17.99 1.23 -15.71
C ILE A 321 -18.11 0.34 -16.96
N GLY A 322 -17.35 -0.75 -17.00
CA GLY A 322 -17.37 -1.69 -18.13
C GLY A 322 -18.66 -2.52 -18.22
N ASN A 323 -19.41 -2.64 -17.13
CA ASN A 323 -20.40 -3.71 -16.92
C ASN A 323 -19.77 -5.07 -17.25
N CYS A 324 -18.64 -5.35 -16.61
CA CYS A 324 -17.80 -6.48 -16.95
C CYS A 324 -18.49 -7.83 -16.70
N SER A 325 -18.28 -8.79 -17.63
CA SER A 325 -18.86 -10.12 -17.55
C SER A 325 -18.04 -11.10 -16.69
N THR A 326 -16.75 -10.84 -16.51
CA THR A 326 -15.84 -11.56 -15.60
C THR A 326 -15.83 -10.92 -14.23
N ASN A 327 -15.43 -11.63 -13.18
CA ASN A 327 -15.35 -11.05 -11.84
C ASN A 327 -14.14 -10.11 -11.70
N ALA A 328 -14.17 -9.26 -10.66
CA ALA A 328 -13.07 -8.35 -10.35
C ALA A 328 -11.82 -9.13 -9.89
N SER A 329 -10.64 -8.53 -10.01
CA SER A 329 -9.37 -9.16 -9.62
C SER A 329 -9.41 -9.69 -8.19
N GLY A 330 -8.96 -10.93 -7.98
CA GLY A 330 -8.91 -11.57 -6.67
C GLY A 330 -10.18 -12.31 -6.25
N GLU A 331 -11.26 -12.21 -7.04
CA GLU A 331 -12.49 -12.98 -6.83
C GLU A 331 -12.50 -14.24 -7.70
N PRO A 332 -13.13 -15.35 -7.26
CA PRO A 332 -13.25 -16.56 -8.08
C PRO A 332 -13.93 -16.27 -9.42
N GLY A 333 -13.32 -16.65 -10.54
CA GLY A 333 -13.82 -16.36 -11.89
C GLY A 333 -13.38 -15.01 -12.44
N ASP A 334 -12.30 -14.43 -11.91
CA ASP A 334 -11.64 -13.27 -12.48
C ASP A 334 -10.95 -13.58 -13.83
N TRP A 335 -10.14 -12.65 -14.35
CA TRP A 335 -9.48 -12.83 -15.64
C TRP A 335 -8.43 -13.94 -15.68
N ASP A 336 -7.78 -14.26 -14.56
CA ASP A 336 -6.80 -15.35 -14.51
C ASP A 336 -7.51 -16.71 -14.64
N ASP A 337 -8.68 -16.85 -14.00
CA ASP A 337 -9.54 -18.04 -14.12
C ASP A 337 -10.23 -18.12 -15.49
N ALA A 338 -10.79 -17.01 -15.96
CA ALA A 338 -11.61 -16.96 -17.16
C ALA A 338 -10.83 -17.37 -18.42
N ILE A 339 -9.54 -17.04 -18.50
CA ILE A 339 -8.66 -17.41 -19.62
C ILE A 339 -8.54 -18.95 -19.76
N GLY A 340 -8.60 -19.70 -18.65
CA GLY A 340 -8.59 -21.16 -18.67
C GLY A 340 -9.96 -21.79 -18.95
N GLN A 341 -11.05 -21.09 -18.61
CA GLN A 341 -12.40 -21.65 -18.60
C GLN A 341 -13.25 -21.30 -19.82
N ARG A 342 -12.98 -20.17 -20.49
CA ARG A 342 -13.81 -19.63 -21.57
C ARG A 342 -13.08 -19.62 -22.91
N SER A 343 -13.85 -19.58 -24.02
CA SER A 343 -13.25 -19.49 -25.35
C SER A 343 -12.59 -18.13 -25.58
N SER A 344 -11.43 -18.13 -26.24
CA SER A 344 -10.64 -16.92 -26.50
C SER A 344 -11.41 -15.85 -27.29
N SER A 345 -12.24 -16.27 -28.25
CA SER A 345 -13.06 -15.36 -29.07
C SER A 345 -14.18 -14.69 -28.26
N SER A 346 -14.84 -15.43 -27.36
CA SER A 346 -15.87 -14.86 -26.47
C SER A 346 -15.26 -13.86 -25.50
N LEU A 347 -14.13 -14.21 -24.89
CA LEU A 347 -13.40 -13.32 -23.98
C LEU A 347 -12.95 -12.04 -24.65
N GLU A 348 -12.39 -12.12 -25.87
CA GLU A 348 -11.94 -10.92 -26.59
C GLU A 348 -13.12 -10.04 -27.03
N SER A 349 -14.25 -10.64 -27.42
CA SER A 349 -15.47 -9.89 -27.73
C SER A 349 -15.99 -9.10 -26.52
N ASP A 350 -16.03 -9.75 -25.35
CA ASP A 350 -16.42 -9.11 -24.10
C ASP A 350 -15.45 -8.00 -23.69
N ARG A 351 -14.15 -8.31 -23.72
CA ARG A 351 -13.07 -7.35 -23.45
C ARG A 351 -13.18 -6.11 -24.32
N ASN A 352 -13.41 -6.28 -25.63
CA ASN A 352 -13.57 -5.16 -26.57
C ASN A 352 -14.77 -4.29 -26.22
N ARG A 353 -15.92 -4.90 -25.94
CA ARG A 353 -17.16 -4.18 -25.55
C ARG A 353 -16.99 -3.41 -24.25
N GLU A 354 -16.34 -4.01 -23.26
CA GLU A 354 -16.08 -3.41 -21.95
C GLU A 354 -15.05 -2.28 -22.04
N ARG A 355 -13.96 -2.49 -22.79
CA ARG A 355 -12.92 -1.49 -23.05
C ARG A 355 -13.49 -0.22 -23.65
N ILE A 356 -14.39 -0.32 -24.63
CA ILE A 356 -15.03 0.84 -25.26
C ILE A 356 -15.75 1.69 -24.20
N LYS A 357 -16.48 1.06 -23.29
CA LYS A 357 -17.20 1.78 -22.22
C LYS A 357 -16.23 2.43 -21.23
N ILE A 358 -15.19 1.71 -20.82
CA ILE A 358 -14.17 2.21 -19.89
C ILE A 358 -13.46 3.42 -20.48
N ASN A 359 -13.07 3.36 -21.76
CA ASN A 359 -12.32 4.43 -22.41
C ASN A 359 -13.18 5.63 -22.86
N ASN A 360 -14.51 5.55 -22.72
CA ASN A 360 -15.37 6.73 -22.84
C ASN A 360 -15.31 7.65 -21.61
N VAL A 361 -14.63 7.22 -20.54
CA VAL A 361 -14.41 7.99 -19.31
C VAL A 361 -12.96 8.47 -19.28
N SER A 362 -12.74 9.76 -19.04
CA SER A 362 -11.38 10.30 -18.87
C SER A 362 -10.79 9.94 -17.51
N SER A 363 -9.47 10.13 -17.32
CA SER A 363 -8.86 9.90 -16.00
C SER A 363 -9.38 10.84 -14.93
N ASP A 364 -9.57 12.13 -15.26
CA ASP A 364 -10.09 13.12 -14.31
C ASP A 364 -11.53 12.76 -13.93
N GLU A 365 -12.38 12.50 -14.92
CA GLU A 365 -13.76 12.07 -14.70
C GLU A 365 -13.87 10.76 -13.90
N PHE A 366 -12.95 9.82 -14.12
CA PHE A 366 -12.89 8.60 -13.31
C PHE A 366 -12.71 8.93 -11.82
N TRP A 367 -11.80 9.84 -11.47
CA TRP A 367 -11.56 10.21 -10.08
C TRP A 367 -12.67 11.08 -9.49
N ASP A 368 -13.30 11.93 -10.29
CA ASP A 368 -14.48 12.70 -9.88
C ASP A 368 -15.65 11.74 -9.53
N ARG A 369 -15.93 10.79 -10.42
CA ARG A 369 -16.98 9.79 -10.20
C ARG A 369 -16.64 8.81 -9.08
N MET A 370 -15.35 8.54 -8.83
CA MET A 370 -14.92 7.76 -7.67
C MET A 370 -15.45 8.39 -6.39
N GLY A 371 -15.39 9.72 -6.24
CA GLY A 371 -15.88 10.43 -5.04
C GLY A 371 -17.33 10.13 -4.65
N GLY A 372 -18.21 9.84 -5.62
CA GLY A 372 -19.61 9.52 -5.40
C GLY A 372 -19.92 8.04 -5.07
N ARG A 373 -18.90 7.17 -5.01
CA ARG A 373 -19.10 5.74 -4.73
C ARG A 373 -19.33 5.52 -3.24
N GLN A 374 -20.10 4.50 -2.84
CA GLN A 374 -20.31 4.15 -1.42
C GLN A 374 -18.98 3.87 -0.69
N GLU A 375 -18.03 3.30 -1.42
CA GLU A 375 -16.63 3.11 -0.98
C GLU A 375 -15.80 4.39 -1.12
N CYS A 376 -16.41 5.56 -1.26
CA CYS A 376 -15.79 6.88 -1.40
C CYS A 376 -16.56 8.00 -0.64
N CYS A 377 -17.82 7.76 -0.24
CA CYS A 377 -18.63 8.72 0.51
C CYS A 377 -18.08 9.00 1.93
N ASP A 378 -18.24 10.25 2.38
CA ASP A 378 -17.89 10.82 3.71
C ASP A 378 -16.40 11.13 3.98
N GLY A 379 -15.60 11.50 2.96
CA GLY A 379 -14.23 12.02 3.17
C GLY A 379 -13.21 10.99 3.67
N ARG A 380 -13.42 9.73 3.28
CA ARG A 380 -12.80 8.53 3.86
C ARG A 380 -11.65 7.92 3.03
N TRP A 381 -10.87 8.68 2.25
CA TRP A 381 -10.09 8.04 1.17
C TRP A 381 -8.80 8.74 0.81
N TRP A 382 -7.77 7.95 0.47
CA TRP A 382 -6.52 8.42 -0.11
C TRP A 382 -5.97 7.39 -1.09
N ALA A 383 -5.67 7.84 -2.31
CA ALA A 383 -4.90 7.08 -3.28
C ALA A 383 -3.54 7.76 -3.45
N CYS A 384 -2.45 7.04 -3.17
CA CYS A 384 -1.11 7.49 -3.52
C CYS A 384 -0.55 6.65 -4.66
N SER A 385 -0.08 7.33 -5.69
CA SER A 385 0.78 6.74 -6.73
C SER A 385 2.09 7.50 -6.70
N SER A 386 3.17 6.87 -6.22
CA SER A 386 4.50 7.48 -6.30
C SER A 386 5.25 6.93 -7.49
N ARG A 387 5.77 7.79 -8.38
CA ARG A 387 6.59 7.38 -9.51
C ARG A 387 8.07 7.56 -9.16
N VAL A 388 8.83 6.49 -9.29
CA VAL A 388 10.28 6.57 -9.48
C VAL A 388 10.54 6.48 -10.97
N VAL A 389 11.32 7.42 -11.50
CA VAL A 389 12.01 7.26 -12.78
C VAL A 389 13.46 6.94 -12.42
N GLU A 390 14.07 5.92 -13.02
CA GLU A 390 15.52 5.68 -12.91
C GLU A 390 16.25 6.19 -14.15
#